data_AF-A0A2A3E4E7-F1
#
_entry.id   AF-A0A2A3E4E7-F1
#
_cell.length_a   1.000
_cell.length_b   1.000
_cell.length_c   1.000
_cell.angle_alpha   90.00
_cell.angle_beta   90.00
_cell.angle_gamma   90.00
#
_symmetry.space_group_name_H-M   'P 1'
#
loop_
_entity.id
_entity.type
_entity.pdbx_description
1 polymer ?
#
loop_
_entity_poly.entity_id
_entity_poly.type
_entity_poly.pdbx_seq_one_letter_code
_entity_poly.pdbx_strand_id
1 'polypeptide(L)'
;MAKHLLRHFENPVYGTLEPHYELFVFPTYILIMLHIVATAYSSTIIISDRHSGVWNRILVQGVKTAEVLFTHMIWQCFIIVLQVTFMLLLTFLEYDTHCEGSIIVVIFMTLFAGIAGMAAGFFISVVTNNQSLACYMSVGTTYPLTLLSGE
;
A
#
# COMPACT_ATOMS: atom_id res chain seq x y z
N MET A 1 -17.37 28.69 -43.06
CA MET A 1 -17.20 27.56 -43.99
C MET A 1 -16.03 26.68 -43.55
N ALA A 2 -16.16 25.97 -42.42
CA ALA A 2 -15.15 25.04 -41.90
C ALA A 2 -15.78 24.12 -40.83
N LYS A 3 -16.90 23.46 -41.18
CA LYS A 3 -17.70 22.65 -40.24
C LYS A 3 -17.94 21.23 -40.79
N HIS A 4 -16.99 20.69 -41.57
CA HIS A 4 -17.20 19.45 -42.33
C HIS A 4 -16.13 18.37 -42.21
N LEU A 5 -15.20 18.44 -41.25
CA LEU A 5 -14.17 17.39 -41.06
C LEU A 5 -13.98 16.96 -39.61
N LEU A 6 -15.06 16.61 -38.91
CA LEU A 6 -14.95 15.74 -37.74
C LEU A 6 -15.87 14.54 -37.95
N ARG A 7 -15.23 13.44 -38.34
CA ARG A 7 -15.84 12.10 -38.50
C ARG A 7 -16.65 11.77 -37.25
N HIS A 8 -17.79 11.13 -37.46
CA HIS A 8 -18.64 10.56 -36.41
C HIS A 8 -17.79 9.85 -35.35
N PHE A 9 -17.86 10.33 -34.11
CA PHE A 9 -17.46 9.53 -32.96
C PHE A 9 -18.53 8.45 -32.79
N GLU A 10 -18.19 7.22 -33.17
CA GLU A 10 -18.94 6.03 -32.77
C GLU A 10 -19.03 5.99 -31.24
N ASN A 11 -20.14 5.51 -30.68
CA ASN A 11 -20.27 5.37 -29.24
C ASN A 11 -19.14 4.46 -28.72
N PRO A 12 -18.39 4.88 -27.69
CA PRO A 12 -17.31 4.06 -27.14
C PRO A 12 -17.85 2.71 -26.67
N VAL A 13 -17.22 1.63 -27.15
CA VAL A 13 -17.57 0.24 -26.79
C VAL A 13 -17.31 -0.02 -25.29
N TYR A 14 -16.40 0.75 -24.68
CA TYR A 14 -16.17 0.83 -23.23
C TYR A 14 -16.05 2.32 -22.80
N GLY A 15 -16.91 2.75 -21.87
CA GLY A 15 -16.88 4.09 -21.27
C GLY A 15 -18.00 5.04 -21.72
N THR A 16 -18.17 6.15 -21.01
CA THR A 16 -19.10 7.25 -21.32
C THR A 16 -18.35 8.42 -21.96
N LEU A 17 -19.04 9.23 -22.77
CA LEU A 17 -18.49 10.47 -23.36
C LEU A 17 -18.04 11.50 -22.30
N GLU A 18 -18.55 11.38 -21.08
CA GLU A 18 -18.05 12.07 -19.89
C GLU A 18 -17.02 11.18 -19.16
N PRO A 19 -15.74 11.54 -19.17
CA PRO A 19 -14.71 10.78 -18.45
C PRO A 19 -14.87 11.00 -16.94
N HIS A 20 -15.24 9.93 -16.23
CA HIS A 20 -15.17 9.90 -14.76
C HIS A 20 -13.72 9.67 -14.31
N TYR A 21 -12.96 10.75 -14.16
CA TYR A 21 -11.57 10.70 -13.69
C TYR A 21 -11.41 10.00 -12.31
N GLU A 22 -12.46 10.03 -11.49
CA GLU A 22 -12.51 9.45 -10.15
C GLU A 22 -12.31 7.93 -10.16
N LEU A 23 -12.90 7.23 -11.13
CA LEU A 23 -12.75 5.78 -11.31
C LEU A 23 -11.33 5.37 -11.73
N PHE A 24 -10.58 6.29 -12.36
CA PHE A 24 -9.19 6.05 -12.75
C PHE A 24 -8.21 6.25 -11.59
N VAL A 25 -8.46 7.22 -10.71
CA VAL A 25 -7.57 7.57 -9.58
C VAL A 25 -7.84 6.72 -8.33
N PHE A 26 -9.03 6.12 -8.21
CA PHE A 26 -9.38 5.29 -7.07
C PHE A 26 -8.43 4.09 -6.81
N PRO A 27 -8.10 3.23 -7.79
CA PRO A 27 -7.24 2.07 -7.56
C PRO A 27 -5.81 2.45 -7.14
N THR A 28 -5.25 3.48 -7.78
CA THR A 28 -4.00 4.15 -7.42
C THR A 28 -3.96 4.53 -5.94
N TYR A 29 -5.02 5.22 -5.50
CA TYR A 29 -5.09 5.77 -4.15
C TYR A 29 -5.16 4.66 -3.09
N ILE A 30 -5.85 3.55 -3.38
CA ILE A 30 -5.88 2.39 -2.48
C ILE A 30 -4.48 1.78 -2.35
N LEU A 31 -3.77 1.60 -3.46
CA LEU A 31 -2.43 0.99 -3.46
C LEU A 31 -1.42 1.85 -2.69
N ILE A 32 -1.39 3.17 -2.93
CA ILE A 32 -0.48 4.06 -2.21
C ILE A 32 -0.80 4.12 -0.71
N MET A 33 -2.08 4.17 -0.34
CA MET A 33 -2.48 4.18 1.07
C MET A 33 -2.10 2.88 1.77
N LEU A 34 -2.33 1.74 1.13
CA LEU A 34 -1.92 0.45 1.65
C LEU A 34 -0.40 0.41 1.88
N HIS A 35 0.38 0.86 0.90
CA HIS A 35 1.84 0.87 0.98
C HIS A 35 2.34 1.76 2.13
N ILE A 36 1.83 2.99 2.26
CA ILE A 36 2.22 3.92 3.33
C ILE A 36 1.87 3.33 4.70
N VAL A 37 0.67 2.79 4.87
CA VAL A 37 0.22 2.22 6.15
C VAL A 37 1.05 0.98 6.51
N ALA A 38 1.29 0.07 5.57
CA ALA A 38 2.11 -1.12 5.79
C ALA A 38 3.55 -0.75 6.20
N THR A 39 4.13 0.25 5.52
CA THR A 39 5.48 0.77 5.82
C THR A 39 5.54 1.44 7.20
N ALA A 40 4.55 2.27 7.53
CA ALA A 40 4.47 2.96 8.81
C ALA A 40 4.26 1.98 9.98
N TYR A 41 3.38 0.99 9.82
CA TYR A 41 3.14 -0.04 10.84
C TYR A 41 4.39 -0.89 11.09
N SER A 42 5.04 -1.32 10.01
CA SER A 42 6.20 -2.21 10.08
C SER A 42 7.44 -1.53 10.66
N SER A 43 7.62 -0.24 10.38
CA SER A 43 8.71 0.55 10.98
C SER A 43 8.44 0.86 12.45
N THR A 44 7.19 1.23 12.78
CA THR A 44 6.76 1.58 14.14
C THR A 44 6.91 0.43 15.12
N ILE A 45 6.52 -0.80 14.75
CA ILE A 45 6.57 -1.94 15.69
C ILE A 45 8.00 -2.23 16.15
N ILE A 46 8.97 -2.22 15.22
CA ILE A 46 10.39 -2.46 15.54
C ILE A 46 10.98 -1.29 16.35
N ILE A 47 10.64 -0.05 16.00
CA ILE A 47 11.07 1.13 16.77
C ILE A 47 10.51 1.07 18.20
N SER A 48 9.24 0.70 18.35
CA SER A 48 8.58 0.58 19.65
C SER A 48 9.19 -0.52 20.52
N ASP A 49 9.54 -1.68 19.94
CA ASP A 49 10.19 -2.76 20.68
C ASP A 49 11.59 -2.39 21.17
N ARG A 50 12.33 -1.60 20.38
CA ARG A 50 13.62 -1.03 20.80
C ARG A 50 13.42 -0.01 21.92
N HIS A 51 12.45 0.88 21.80
CA HIS A 51 12.17 1.91 22.80
C HIS A 51 11.67 1.33 24.13
N SER A 52 10.84 0.30 24.09
CA SER A 52 10.31 -0.40 25.27
C SER A 52 11.30 -1.38 25.91
N GLY A 53 12.51 -1.48 25.34
CA GLY A 53 13.56 -2.41 25.77
C GLY A 53 13.20 -3.89 25.56
N VAL A 54 12.08 -4.20 24.90
CA VAL A 54 11.65 -5.56 24.55
C VAL A 54 12.73 -6.24 23.72
N TRP A 55 13.25 -5.49 22.74
CA TRP A 55 14.34 -5.95 21.87
C TRP A 55 15.56 -6.43 22.68
N ASN A 56 16.01 -5.65 23.66
CA ASN A 56 17.16 -6.01 24.49
C ASN A 56 16.88 -7.23 25.38
N ARG A 57 15.66 -7.35 25.91
CA ARG A 57 15.28 -8.51 26.74
C ARG A 57 15.28 -9.80 25.93
N ILE A 58 14.80 -9.75 24.68
CA ILE A 58 14.81 -10.91 23.76
C ILE A 58 16.25 -11.32 23.41
N LEU A 59 17.13 -10.34 23.16
CA LEU A 59 18.54 -10.62 22.88
C LEU A 59 19.28 -11.23 24.08
N VAL A 60 19.01 -10.79 25.30
CA VAL A 60 19.62 -11.36 26.53
C VAL A 60 19.19 -12.80 26.77
N GLN A 61 18.00 -13.19 26.29
CA GLN A 61 17.53 -14.58 26.34
C GLN A 61 18.23 -15.49 25.30
N GLY A 62 19.15 -14.94 24.49
CA GLY A 62 19.91 -15.68 23.50
C GLY A 62 19.20 -15.83 22.15
N VAL A 63 18.06 -15.16 21.95
CA VAL A 63 17.32 -15.17 20.68
C VAL A 63 18.05 -14.30 19.66
N LYS A 64 18.18 -14.80 18.42
CA LYS A 64 18.88 -14.07 17.35
C LYS A 64 17.99 -12.98 16.77
N THR A 65 18.57 -11.86 16.36
CA THR A 65 17.86 -10.78 15.65
C THR A 65 17.08 -11.28 14.43
N ALA A 66 17.63 -12.25 13.69
CA ALA A 66 16.95 -12.84 12.54
C ALA A 66 15.64 -13.57 12.92
N GLU A 67 15.58 -14.21 14.08
CA GLU A 67 14.38 -14.93 14.56
C GLU A 67 13.29 -13.93 14.97
N VAL A 68 13.68 -12.81 15.57
CA VAL A 68 12.77 -11.71 15.90
C VAL A 68 12.18 -11.08 14.64
N LEU A 69 13.02 -10.76 13.65
CA LEU A 69 12.58 -10.22 12.37
C LEU A 69 11.66 -11.20 11.62
N PHE A 70 11.97 -12.49 11.64
CA PHE A 70 11.13 -13.52 11.02
C PHE A 70 9.74 -13.60 11.69
N THR A 71 9.70 -13.48 13.02
CA THR A 71 8.44 -13.44 13.78
C THR A 71 7.59 -12.23 13.39
N HIS A 72 8.20 -11.04 13.31
CA HIS A 72 7.50 -9.84 12.83
C HIS A 72 7.05 -9.97 11.38
N MET A 73 7.86 -10.56 10.50
CA MET A 73 7.52 -10.76 9.09
C MET A 73 6.27 -11.64 8.93
N ILE A 74 6.19 -12.76 9.66
CA ILE A 74 4.99 -13.62 9.64
C ILE A 74 3.77 -12.86 10.16
N TRP A 75 3.92 -12.16 11.28
CA TRP A 75 2.81 -11.42 11.89
C TRP A 75 2.29 -10.30 10.99
N GLN A 76 3.19 -9.58 10.33
CA GLN A 76 2.83 -8.50 9.42
C GLN A 76 2.21 -9.03 8.12
N CYS A 77 2.64 -10.18 7.61
CA CYS A 77 1.94 -10.85 6.50
C CYS A 77 0.46 -11.09 6.84
N PHE A 78 0.17 -11.56 8.05
CA PHE A 78 -1.21 -11.78 8.50
C PHE A 78 -2.00 -10.45 8.60
N ILE A 79 -1.40 -9.40 9.14
CA ILE A 79 -2.01 -8.07 9.23
C ILE A 79 -2.32 -7.51 7.83
N ILE A 80 -1.42 -7.68 6.86
CA ILE A 80 -1.64 -7.19 5.49
C ILE A 80 -2.81 -7.90 4.85
N VAL A 81 -2.95 -9.22 5.01
CA VAL A 81 -4.12 -9.95 4.48
C VAL A 81 -5.42 -9.38 5.07
N LEU A 82 -5.45 -9.09 6.37
CA LEU A 82 -6.60 -8.42 7.00
C LEU A 82 -6.84 -7.02 6.44
N GLN A 83 -5.78 -6.23 6.26
CA GLN A 83 -5.85 -4.88 5.73
C GLN A 83 -6.38 -4.86 4.29
N VAL A 84 -5.90 -5.75 3.43
CA VAL A 84 -6.38 -5.91 2.06
C VAL A 84 -7.84 -6.33 2.03
N THR A 85 -8.24 -7.28 2.88
CA THR A 85 -9.64 -7.73 2.98
C THR A 85 -10.56 -6.57 3.40
N PHE A 86 -10.12 -5.75 4.36
CA PHE A 86 -10.88 -4.58 4.81
C PHE A 86 -11.00 -3.51 3.73
N MET A 87 -9.91 -3.22 2.99
CA MET A 87 -9.93 -2.25 1.89
C MET A 87 -10.85 -2.70 0.74
N LEU A 88 -10.82 -3.99 0.38
CA LEU A 88 -11.73 -4.54 -0.62
C LEU A 88 -13.19 -4.45 -0.16
N LEU A 89 -13.47 -4.79 1.11
CA LEU A 89 -14.82 -4.69 1.66
C LEU A 89 -15.36 -3.26 1.59
N LEU A 90 -14.56 -2.25 1.96
CA LEU A 90 -14.94 -0.84 1.86
C LEU A 90 -15.24 -0.44 0.41
N THR A 91 -14.40 -0.88 -0.52
CA THR A 91 -14.57 -0.58 -1.95
C THR A 91 -15.89 -1.15 -2.49
N PHE A 92 -16.24 -2.39 -2.15
CA PHE A 92 -17.50 -3.02 -2.57
C PHE A 92 -18.74 -2.43 -1.88
N LEU A 93 -18.58 -1.77 -0.72
CA LEU A 93 -19.70 -1.22 0.04
C LEU A 93 -20.00 0.23 -0.34
N GLU A 94 -18.98 1.02 -0.66
CA GLU A 94 -19.13 2.43 -1.05
C GLU A 94 -19.47 2.61 -2.54
N TYR A 95 -18.91 1.77 -3.40
CA TYR A 95 -19.17 1.82 -4.83
C TYR A 95 -19.89 0.53 -5.21
N ASP A 96 -21.16 0.65 -5.63
CA ASP A 96 -21.97 -0.41 -6.27
C ASP A 96 -21.41 -0.77 -7.67
N THR A 97 -20.09 -0.74 -7.80
CA THR A 97 -19.31 -0.93 -9.01
C THR A 97 -19.21 -2.41 -9.33
N HIS A 98 -19.78 -2.77 -10.48
CA HIS A 98 -19.38 -3.94 -11.22
C HIS A 98 -17.87 -3.81 -11.52
N CYS A 99 -17.03 -4.50 -10.75
CA CYS A 99 -15.64 -4.72 -11.14
C CYS A 99 -15.65 -5.55 -12.44
N GLU A 100 -15.61 -4.86 -13.59
CA GLU A 100 -15.43 -5.48 -14.92
C GLU A 100 -14.05 -6.18 -15.04
N GLY A 101 -13.13 -5.93 -14.10
CA GLY A 101 -11.82 -6.55 -14.02
C GLY A 101 -11.77 -7.82 -13.13
N SER A 102 -10.74 -8.64 -13.32
CA SER A 102 -10.52 -9.83 -12.49
C SER A 102 -10.12 -9.46 -11.06
N ILE A 103 -11.02 -9.73 -10.10
CA ILE A 103 -10.79 -9.52 -8.66
C ILE A 103 -9.49 -10.19 -8.17
N ILE A 104 -9.14 -11.33 -8.77
CA ILE A 104 -7.92 -12.08 -8.43
C ILE A 104 -6.67 -11.24 -8.69
N VAL A 105 -6.62 -10.52 -9.81
CA VAL A 105 -5.47 -9.67 -10.18
C VAL A 105 -5.32 -8.51 -9.19
N VAL A 106 -6.44 -7.90 -8.79
CA VAL A 106 -6.47 -6.82 -7.80
C VAL A 106 -5.92 -7.31 -6.46
N ILE A 107 -6.34 -8.50 -6.01
CA ILE A 107 -5.82 -9.10 -4.78
C ILE A 107 -4.31 -9.31 -4.85
N PHE A 108 -3.80 -9.88 -5.95
CA PHE A 108 -2.36 -10.11 -6.10
C PHE A 108 -1.55 -8.82 -6.13
N MET A 109 -1.99 -7.80 -6.87
CA MET A 109 -1.29 -6.51 -6.91
C MET A 109 -1.30 -5.83 -5.54
N THR A 110 -2.44 -5.84 -4.85
CA THR A 110 -2.58 -5.23 -3.53
C THR A 110 -1.71 -5.94 -2.49
N LEU A 111 -1.65 -7.28 -2.53
CA LEU A 111 -0.74 -8.05 -1.67
C LEU A 111 0.73 -7.74 -1.95
N PHE A 112 1.11 -7.65 -3.21
CA PHE A 112 2.50 -7.35 -3.59
C PHE A 112 2.91 -5.93 -3.16
N ALA A 113 2.02 -4.96 -3.32
CA ALA A 113 2.22 -3.59 -2.84
C ALA A 113 2.38 -3.53 -1.31
N GLY A 114 1.59 -4.33 -0.57
CA GLY A 114 1.71 -4.46 0.88
C GLY A 114 3.05 -5.07 1.29
N ILE A 115 3.48 -6.16 0.65
CA ILE A 115 4.78 -6.80 0.93
C ILE A 115 5.95 -5.86 0.64
N ALA A 116 5.89 -5.11 -0.46
CA ALA A 116 6.88 -4.08 -0.77
C ALA A 116 6.92 -2.99 0.32
N GLY A 117 5.75 -2.60 0.85
CA GLY A 117 5.65 -1.66 1.97
C GLY A 117 6.29 -2.18 3.25
N MET A 118 6.09 -3.46 3.61
CA MET A 118 6.78 -4.04 4.77
C MET A 118 8.29 -4.00 4.64
N ALA A 119 8.82 -4.37 3.47
CA ALA A 119 10.25 -4.36 3.21
C ALA A 119 10.84 -2.95 3.35
N ALA A 120 10.16 -1.94 2.81
CA ALA A 120 10.51 -0.54 2.99
C ALA A 120 10.43 -0.13 4.49
N GLY A 121 9.42 -0.58 5.22
CA GLY A 121 9.24 -0.30 6.64
C GLY A 121 10.36 -0.87 7.51
N PHE A 122 10.80 -2.09 7.21
CA PHE A 122 11.97 -2.69 7.85
C PHE A 122 13.24 -1.91 7.57
N PHE A 123 13.46 -1.49 6.32
CA PHE A 123 14.60 -0.64 5.98
C PHE A 123 14.58 0.68 6.75
N ILE A 124 13.43 1.36 6.81
CA ILE A 124 13.26 2.62 7.56
C ILE A 124 13.50 2.42 9.06
N SER A 125 13.06 1.28 9.61
CA SER A 125 13.29 0.95 11.02
C SER A 125 14.77 0.87 11.38
N VAL A 126 15.63 0.44 10.45
CA VAL A 126 17.08 0.40 10.69
C VAL A 126 17.68 1.80 10.71
N VAL A 127 17.22 2.68 9.82
CA VAL A 127 17.76 4.04 9.66
C VAL A 127 17.31 4.98 10.79
N THR A 128 16.09 4.80 11.29
CA THR A 128 15.45 5.73 12.23
C THR A 128 15.19 5.10 13.59
N ASN A 129 15.40 5.88 14.66
CA ASN A 129 15.08 5.51 16.05
C ASN A 129 13.82 6.20 16.60
N ASN A 130 13.23 7.14 15.87
CA ASN A 130 12.05 7.90 16.29
C ASN A 130 10.84 7.57 15.41
N GLN A 131 9.73 7.16 16.03
CA GLN A 131 8.50 6.77 15.34
C GLN A 131 7.96 7.87 14.41
N SER A 132 7.93 9.14 14.86
CA SER A 132 7.41 10.23 14.04
C SER A 132 8.27 10.48 12.80
N LEU A 133 9.59 10.40 12.95
CA LEU A 133 10.53 10.53 11.84
C LEU A 133 10.37 9.36 10.85
N ALA A 134 10.11 8.15 11.34
CA ALA A 134 9.90 6.97 10.49
C ALA A 134 8.64 7.11 9.63
N CYS A 135 7.56 7.64 10.21
CA CYS A 135 6.34 7.92 9.48
C CYS A 135 6.57 8.98 8.39
N TYR A 136 7.27 10.08 8.70
CA TYR A 136 7.61 11.09 7.70
C TYR A 136 8.53 10.56 6.60
N MET A 137 9.48 9.69 6.92
CA MET A 137 10.33 9.03 5.92
C MET A 137 9.56 8.04 5.05
N SER A 138 8.62 7.29 5.62
CA SER A 138 7.73 6.38 4.90
C SER A 138 6.92 7.13 3.86
N VAL A 139 6.27 8.20 4.29
CA VAL A 139 5.48 9.08 3.42
C VAL A 139 6.39 9.73 2.37
N GLY A 140 7.50 10.34 2.80
CA GLY A 140 8.44 11.04 1.92
C GLY A 140 9.13 10.15 0.89
N THR A 141 9.29 8.84 1.15
CA THR A 141 9.84 7.88 0.19
C THR A 141 8.78 7.38 -0.79
N THR A 142 7.55 7.18 -0.32
CA THR A 142 6.47 6.64 -1.15
C THR A 142 5.96 7.67 -2.15
N TYR A 143 5.81 8.93 -1.76
CA TYR A 143 5.33 10.00 -2.64
C TYR A 143 6.10 10.14 -3.97
N PRO A 144 7.44 10.28 -3.98
CA PRO A 144 8.20 10.39 -5.22
C PRO A 144 8.19 9.09 -6.03
N LEU A 145 8.13 7.93 -5.37
CA LEU A 145 7.99 6.65 -6.07
C LEU A 145 6.69 6.63 -6.85
N THR A 146 5.54 6.93 -6.22
CA THR A 146 4.24 7.01 -6.90
C THR A 146 4.21 8.02 -8.04
N LEU A 147 4.80 9.21 -7.84
CA LEU A 147 4.90 10.22 -8.90
C LEU A 147 5.68 9.73 -10.14
N LEU A 148 6.68 8.87 -9.93
CA LEU A 148 7.51 8.31 -11.01
C LEU A 148 6.89 7.08 -11.65
N SER A 149 6.24 6.22 -10.87
CA SER A 149 5.64 4.98 -11.36
C SER A 149 4.27 5.21 -12.02
N GLY A 150 3.71 6.43 -11.94
CA GLY A 150 2.40 6.74 -12.48
C GLY A 150 1.32 5.83 -11.90
N GLU A 151 1.60 5.30 -10.71
CA GLU A 151 0.63 4.54 -9.93
C GLU A 151 -0.56 5.44 -9.71
#